data_AF-A0A9W8TRP6-F1
#
_entry.id   AF-A0A9W8TRP6-F1
#
_cell.length_a   1.000
_cell.length_b   1.000
_cell.length_c   1.000
_cell.angle_alpha   90.00
_cell.angle_beta   90.00
_cell.angle_gamma   90.00
#
_symmetry.space_group_name_H-M   'P 1'
#
loop_
_entity.id
_entity.type
_entity.pdbx_description
1 polymer ?
#
loop_
_entity_poly.entity_id
_entity_poly.type
_entity_poly.pdbx_seq_one_letter_code
_entity_poly.pdbx_strand_id
1 'polypeptide(L)'
;MRATINAPVCLSPAPLLSYLTSFTPVIARAYNPDDYTNTGWRPSTGDGSTCLYGNVTVAINTTGTRLLYEAPQDPMALTGSLAELFQVDSTFAANTVAGGPGVITDEYRIFIKLCLPSDDAGMAKLAETKTLQVLTHGATLDHTCWDISPGYSYVDAASAAGYATLSYDQLGVGNSEHPDPIQVVQATTQVAVLHELVGLFRDYMLFSRVYPEDFDAVILTGTSANAAHVPMSLAAFNFINVNTDPEPQFKGLPAGYLTQQSSAGIQFAFYRYPNFDQNAFIQQISNKQTNTLGVLLTMGGIVAPSTEFTGPVDIVNGEHDLVFCGGNCLYPTDQNAETLSTFYPAASDGSQTYIAAGAGHAIAAHKSGPDSFEHMIQFLQANGFGYSGEQWTYGSNTTAGNTNKEYCRQCCQKKP
;
A
#
# COMPACT_ATOMS: atom_id res chain seq x y z
N MET A 1 15.50 -14.31 -3.52
CA MET A 1 14.12 -14.58 -4.02
C MET A 1 13.80 -13.56 -5.12
N ARG A 2 12.69 -13.63 -5.87
CA ARG A 2 12.23 -12.48 -6.68
C ARG A 2 11.09 -11.75 -5.96
N ALA A 3 10.96 -10.43 -6.14
CA ALA A 3 9.89 -9.66 -5.49
C ALA A 3 9.17 -8.66 -6.41
N THR A 4 7.82 -8.71 -6.43
CA THR A 4 6.80 -7.94 -7.23
C THR A 4 5.38 -8.23 -6.66
N ILE A 5 4.25 -7.52 -6.93
CA ILE A 5 3.03 -7.28 -6.04
C ILE A 5 1.65 -8.12 -6.20
N ASN A 6 0.98 -8.61 -5.09
CA ASN A 6 -0.36 -9.33 -4.76
C ASN A 6 -0.70 -10.91 -4.46
N ALA A 7 -1.95 -11.36 -4.03
CA ALA A 7 -2.37 -12.76 -3.49
C ALA A 7 -3.87 -13.24 -3.85
N PRO A 8 -4.53 -14.52 -3.87
CA PRO A 8 -4.95 -15.64 -2.88
C PRO A 8 -5.03 -17.19 -3.39
N VAL A 9 -5.44 -18.36 -2.81
CA VAL A 9 -6.51 -18.91 -1.88
C VAL A 9 -6.11 -20.34 -1.34
N CYS A 10 -6.86 -21.14 -0.53
CA CYS A 10 -6.80 -21.46 0.93
C CYS A 10 -7.11 -22.96 1.26
N LEU A 11 -6.58 -23.56 2.36
CA LEU A 11 -7.17 -24.75 3.06
C LEU A 11 -6.56 -25.11 4.46
N SER A 12 -7.42 -25.43 5.44
CA SER A 12 -7.32 -26.28 6.68
C SER A 12 -6.04 -26.36 7.59
N PRO A 13 -6.15 -26.28 8.94
CA PRO A 13 -4.99 -26.02 9.82
C PRO A 13 -4.28 -27.22 10.51
N ALA A 14 -4.69 -28.48 10.31
CA ALA A 14 -4.35 -29.57 11.24
C ALA A 14 -2.89 -30.13 11.26
N PRO A 15 -2.11 -30.16 10.15
CA PRO A 15 -0.77 -30.79 10.13
C PRO A 15 0.41 -29.80 10.06
N LEU A 16 0.16 -28.49 10.00
CA LEU A 16 1.17 -27.48 9.62
C LEU A 16 2.40 -27.43 10.53
N LEU A 17 2.24 -27.66 11.84
CA LEU A 17 3.33 -27.53 12.83
C LEU A 17 4.52 -28.47 12.60
N SER A 18 4.31 -29.63 11.96
CA SER A 18 5.38 -30.62 11.75
C SER A 18 6.12 -30.46 10.41
N TYR A 19 5.53 -29.77 9.42
CA TYR A 19 6.09 -29.65 8.08
C TYR A 19 7.00 -28.43 7.86
N LEU A 20 6.83 -27.36 8.66
CA LEU A 20 7.61 -26.12 8.54
C LEU A 20 9.13 -26.31 8.76
N THR A 21 9.53 -27.37 9.45
CA THR A 21 10.95 -27.69 9.72
C THR A 21 11.73 -28.22 8.50
N SER A 22 11.05 -28.50 7.38
CA SER A 22 11.63 -29.15 6.19
C SER A 22 11.46 -28.35 4.88
N PHE A 23 11.31 -27.02 4.95
CA PHE A 23 11.30 -26.14 3.78
C PHE A 23 12.62 -25.38 3.60
N THR A 24 12.79 -24.76 2.43
CA THR A 24 13.96 -23.95 2.07
C THR A 24 14.23 -22.84 3.09
N PRO A 25 15.51 -22.50 3.37
CA PRO A 25 15.90 -21.80 4.60
C PRO A 25 15.29 -20.41 4.81
N VAL A 26 14.78 -19.75 3.76
CA VAL A 26 14.08 -18.46 3.89
C VAL A 26 12.77 -18.61 4.69
N ILE A 27 11.91 -19.58 4.35
CA ILE A 27 10.63 -19.79 5.06
C ILE A 27 10.87 -20.31 6.49
N ALA A 28 11.92 -21.11 6.68
CA ALA A 28 12.30 -21.59 8.01
C ALA A 28 13.01 -20.54 8.89
N ARG A 29 13.53 -19.44 8.32
CA ARG A 29 14.12 -18.31 9.05
C ARG A 29 13.18 -17.13 9.25
N ALA A 30 12.23 -16.93 8.34
CA ALA A 30 11.00 -16.13 8.57
C ALA A 30 10.05 -16.79 9.62
N TYR A 31 10.54 -17.79 10.34
CA TYR A 31 9.94 -18.37 11.54
C TYR A 31 11.02 -18.64 12.62
N ASN A 32 11.77 -17.60 12.99
CA ASN A 32 12.34 -17.55 14.34
C ASN A 32 11.22 -17.09 15.29
N PRO A 33 10.63 -17.96 16.15
CA PRO A 33 9.47 -17.60 16.94
C PRO A 33 9.73 -16.52 18.01
N ASP A 34 11.00 -16.20 18.28
CA ASP A 34 11.37 -15.09 19.18
C ASP A 34 11.21 -13.70 18.53
N ASP A 35 11.23 -13.61 17.18
CA ASP A 35 11.19 -12.34 16.44
C ASP A 35 9.76 -11.86 16.09
N TYR A 36 8.74 -12.72 16.27
CA TYR A 36 7.36 -12.44 15.86
C TYR A 36 6.38 -12.41 17.04
N THR A 37 5.72 -11.26 17.24
CA THR A 37 4.75 -11.08 18.35
C THR A 37 3.31 -10.91 17.85
N ASN A 38 2.35 -11.39 18.66
CA ASN A 38 0.90 -11.42 18.37
C ASN A 38 0.53 -12.11 17.04
N THR A 39 1.19 -13.22 16.71
CA THR A 39 0.96 -13.97 15.48
C THR A 39 -0.41 -14.66 15.42
N GLY A 40 -1.07 -14.64 14.25
CA GLY A 40 -2.29 -15.41 14.02
C GLY A 40 -2.54 -15.73 12.54
N TRP A 41 -3.19 -16.86 12.27
CA TRP A 41 -3.59 -17.28 10.93
C TRP A 41 -5.07 -16.97 10.68
N ARG A 42 -5.39 -16.32 9.56
CA ARG A 42 -6.77 -16.11 9.06
C ARG A 42 -6.78 -16.08 7.52
N PRO A 43 -7.96 -16.20 6.88
CA PRO A 43 -8.09 -15.84 5.47
C PRO A 43 -7.77 -14.36 5.18
N SER A 44 -7.69 -14.00 3.90
CA SER A 44 -7.96 -12.63 3.43
C SER A 44 -9.46 -12.37 3.30
N THR A 45 -9.86 -11.17 2.94
CA THR A 45 -11.24 -10.69 3.12
C THR A 45 -12.28 -11.40 2.23
N GLY A 46 -11.91 -11.90 1.05
CA GLY A 46 -12.76 -12.74 0.19
C GLY A 46 -12.79 -14.23 0.55
N ASP A 47 -12.39 -14.60 1.77
CA ASP A 47 -11.93 -15.95 2.14
C ASP A 47 -10.82 -16.47 1.22
N GLY A 48 -10.11 -15.53 0.57
CA GLY A 48 -9.09 -15.79 -0.42
C GLY A 48 -7.93 -16.52 0.21
N SER A 49 -6.83 -15.84 0.48
CA SER A 49 -5.53 -16.36 0.90
C SER A 49 -5.51 -17.20 2.17
N THR A 50 -4.38 -17.89 2.44
CA THR A 50 -3.99 -18.24 3.81
C THR A 50 -2.97 -17.22 4.33
N CYS A 51 -3.39 -16.33 5.24
CA CYS A 51 -2.57 -15.22 5.73
C CYS A 51 -2.07 -15.43 7.16
N LEU A 52 -0.76 -15.26 7.36
CA LEU A 52 -0.13 -15.03 8.64
C LEU A 52 -0.12 -13.52 8.92
N TYR A 53 -0.66 -13.12 10.06
CA TYR A 53 -0.61 -11.76 10.58
C TYR A 53 0.30 -11.75 11.81
N GLY A 54 1.02 -10.66 12.06
CA GLY A 54 1.87 -10.52 13.23
C GLY A 54 2.68 -9.23 13.20
N ASN A 55 3.70 -9.14 14.04
CA ASN A 55 4.65 -8.03 14.03
C ASN A 55 6.07 -8.55 13.89
N VAL A 56 6.92 -7.80 13.20
CA VAL A 56 8.39 -7.95 13.19
C VAL A 56 9.02 -6.72 13.82
N THR A 57 10.20 -6.87 14.42
CA THR A 57 11.04 -5.73 14.79
C THR A 57 11.99 -5.41 13.64
N VAL A 58 12.10 -4.15 13.23
CA VAL A 58 13.10 -3.67 12.28
C VAL A 58 14.00 -2.62 12.92
N ALA A 59 15.31 -2.80 12.81
CA ALA A 59 16.31 -1.85 13.28
C ALA A 59 16.65 -0.88 12.16
N ILE A 60 16.26 0.41 12.27
CA ILE A 60 16.56 1.39 11.22
C ILE A 60 17.74 2.29 11.59
N ASN A 61 18.45 2.76 10.57
CA ASN A 61 19.46 3.81 10.68
C ASN A 61 19.41 4.66 9.41
N THR A 62 18.81 5.85 9.50
CA THR A 62 18.55 6.71 8.33
C THR A 62 18.80 8.18 8.63
N THR A 63 19.01 8.97 7.57
CA THR A 63 19.07 10.43 7.67
C THR A 63 17.66 10.99 7.51
N GLY A 64 17.09 11.47 8.61
CA GLY A 64 15.90 12.31 8.62
C GLY A 64 16.25 13.80 8.56
N THR A 65 15.23 14.63 8.73
CA THR A 65 15.35 16.08 8.86
C THR A 65 14.93 16.48 10.27
N ARG A 66 15.75 17.24 10.99
CA ARG A 66 15.33 17.84 12.26
C ARG A 66 14.33 18.94 11.98
N LEU A 67 13.05 18.68 12.23
CA LEU A 67 11.98 19.66 11.97
C LEU A 67 11.90 20.68 13.10
N LEU A 68 11.91 21.97 12.75
CA LEU A 68 11.78 23.10 13.68
C LEU A 68 10.31 23.51 13.83
N TYR A 69 9.46 22.52 14.12
CA TYR A 69 8.02 22.67 14.21
C TYR A 69 7.47 21.74 15.29
N GLU A 70 6.49 22.23 16.06
CA GLU A 70 5.82 21.48 17.12
C GLU A 70 4.36 21.21 16.72
N ALA A 71 3.81 20.06 17.10
CA ALA A 71 2.44 19.69 16.77
C ALA A 71 1.43 20.69 17.36
N PRO A 72 0.63 21.41 16.56
CA PRO A 72 -0.36 22.34 17.09
C PRO A 72 -1.45 21.56 17.84
N GLN A 73 -1.64 21.86 19.12
CA GLN A 73 -2.67 21.20 19.94
C GLN A 73 -4.08 21.75 19.62
N ASP A 74 -4.16 23.00 19.16
CA ASP A 74 -5.39 23.65 18.74
C ASP A 74 -5.69 23.34 17.25
N PRO A 75 -6.90 22.85 16.91
CA PRO A 75 -7.31 22.61 15.52
C PRO A 75 -7.26 23.84 14.62
N MET A 76 -7.47 25.06 15.13
CA MET A 76 -7.39 26.28 14.31
C MET A 76 -5.93 26.58 13.94
N ALA A 77 -4.98 26.44 14.86
CA ALA A 77 -3.55 26.54 14.61
C ALA A 77 -3.02 25.45 13.64
N LEU A 78 -3.53 24.22 13.72
CA LEU A 78 -3.26 23.17 12.72
C LEU A 78 -3.75 23.59 11.34
N THR A 79 -5.00 24.05 11.24
CA THR A 79 -5.61 24.49 9.97
C THR A 79 -4.85 25.68 9.37
N GLY A 80 -4.44 26.64 10.20
CA GLY A 80 -3.60 27.76 9.79
C GLY A 80 -2.24 27.32 9.24
N SER A 81 -1.56 26.40 9.94
CA SER A 81 -0.27 25.85 9.50
C SER A 81 -0.37 25.10 8.17
N LEU A 82 -1.46 24.35 7.94
CA LEU A 82 -1.70 23.67 6.67
C LEU A 82 -2.03 24.65 5.53
N ALA A 83 -2.65 25.80 5.83
CA ALA A 83 -2.81 26.88 4.86
C ALA A 83 -1.47 27.58 4.56
N GLU A 84 -0.65 27.86 5.57
CA GLU A 84 0.70 28.42 5.42
C GLU A 84 1.63 27.51 4.61
N LEU A 85 1.49 26.18 4.71
CA LEU A 85 2.26 25.20 3.94
C LEU A 85 2.04 25.33 2.42
N PHE A 86 0.86 25.80 1.97
CA PHE A 86 0.51 25.97 0.55
C PHE A 86 0.32 27.42 0.12
N GLN A 87 0.61 28.38 1.01
CA GLN A 87 0.53 29.80 0.70
C GLN A 87 1.64 30.21 -0.29
N VAL A 88 1.27 31.02 -1.29
CA VAL A 88 2.21 31.64 -2.24
C VAL A 88 3.16 32.57 -1.48
N ASP A 89 4.47 32.46 -1.79
CA ASP A 89 5.55 33.18 -1.10
C ASP A 89 5.68 32.85 0.40
N SER A 90 5.24 31.65 0.80
CA SER A 90 5.40 31.16 2.18
C SER A 90 6.83 30.73 2.50
N THR A 91 7.30 31.12 3.69
CA THR A 91 8.55 30.60 4.28
C THR A 91 8.33 29.40 5.20
N PHE A 92 7.07 28.99 5.45
CA PHE A 92 6.71 27.97 6.44
C PHE A 92 7.47 26.65 6.26
N ALA A 93 7.46 26.09 5.05
CA ALA A 93 8.15 24.83 4.75
C ALA A 93 9.67 24.95 4.94
N ALA A 94 10.27 26.04 4.44
CA ALA A 94 11.70 26.29 4.54
C ALA A 94 12.17 26.46 5.99
N ASN A 95 11.43 27.24 6.80
CA ASN A 95 11.69 27.41 8.23
C ASN A 95 11.55 26.09 8.99
N THR A 96 10.54 25.29 8.64
CA THR A 96 10.26 23.99 9.27
C THR A 96 11.38 22.97 9.02
N VAL A 97 11.99 22.92 7.84
CA VAL A 97 13.13 22.04 7.55
C VAL A 97 14.50 22.62 7.91
N ALA A 98 14.58 23.88 8.37
CA ALA A 98 15.84 24.59 8.61
C ALA A 98 16.71 24.01 9.76
N GLY A 99 16.22 23.02 10.51
CA GLY A 99 17.03 22.28 11.49
C GLY A 99 18.06 21.35 10.84
N GLY A 100 17.93 21.08 9.54
CA GLY A 100 18.90 20.33 8.74
C GLY A 100 18.86 18.81 8.94
N PRO A 101 19.81 18.06 8.36
CA PRO A 101 19.88 16.61 8.49
C PRO A 101 20.07 16.15 9.94
N GLY A 102 19.40 15.08 10.33
CA GLY A 102 19.56 14.40 11.61
C GLY A 102 19.54 12.88 11.45
N VAL A 103 20.23 12.15 12.32
CA VAL A 103 20.17 10.68 12.31
C VAL A 103 18.95 10.23 13.10
N ILE A 104 18.14 9.36 12.50
CA ILE A 104 17.08 8.62 13.18
C ILE A 104 17.52 7.16 13.20
N THR A 105 17.73 6.60 14.40
CA THR A 105 18.11 5.20 14.57
C THR A 105 17.54 4.63 15.85
N ASP A 106 16.85 3.51 15.73
CA ASP A 106 16.13 2.80 16.79
C ASP A 106 15.61 1.45 16.24
N GLU A 107 15.01 0.63 17.11
CA GLU A 107 14.23 -0.55 16.73
C GLU A 107 12.73 -0.27 16.82
N TYR A 108 11.98 -0.58 15.75
CA TYR A 108 10.52 -0.37 15.70
C TYR A 108 9.75 -1.63 15.38
N ARG A 109 8.63 -1.83 16.08
CA ARG A 109 7.70 -2.93 15.83
C ARG A 109 6.76 -2.59 14.67
N ILE A 110 6.91 -3.30 13.56
CA ILE A 110 6.12 -3.13 12.34
C ILE A 110 5.16 -4.31 12.15
N PHE A 111 3.88 -4.01 11.94
CA PHE A 111 2.86 -5.00 11.64
C PHE A 111 2.97 -5.50 10.20
N ILE A 112 2.82 -6.82 10.01
CA ILE A 112 2.84 -7.47 8.71
C ILE A 112 1.67 -8.46 8.53
N LYS A 113 1.32 -8.66 7.26
CA LYS A 113 0.36 -9.63 6.76
C LYS A 113 0.99 -10.36 5.57
N LEU A 114 1.52 -11.56 5.84
CA LEU A 114 2.10 -12.47 4.86
C LEU A 114 1.02 -13.43 4.37
N CYS A 115 0.50 -13.23 3.15
CA CYS A 115 -0.51 -14.12 2.56
C CYS A 115 0.09 -15.04 1.51
N LEU A 116 -0.26 -16.33 1.60
CA LEU A 116 0.27 -17.36 0.71
C LEU A 116 -0.80 -17.85 -0.29
N PRO A 117 -0.40 -18.25 -1.51
CA PRO A 117 -1.16 -19.20 -2.30
C PRO A 117 -1.31 -20.49 -1.53
N SER A 118 -2.47 -21.06 -1.68
CA SER A 118 -2.82 -22.40 -1.26
C SER A 118 -3.61 -23.01 -2.44
N ASP A 119 -4.33 -24.10 -2.23
CA ASP A 119 -5.19 -24.73 -3.22
C ASP A 119 -6.06 -25.79 -2.54
N ASP A 120 -7.13 -26.22 -3.22
CA ASP A 120 -7.96 -27.37 -2.80
C ASP A 120 -7.17 -28.69 -2.71
N ALA A 121 -5.95 -28.73 -3.28
CA ALA A 121 -5.10 -29.90 -3.40
C ALA A 121 -4.06 -30.05 -2.25
N GLY A 122 -3.73 -28.96 -1.55
CA GLY A 122 -2.76 -28.91 -0.47
C GLY A 122 -1.35 -28.46 -0.89
N MET A 123 -1.10 -27.15 -0.80
CA MET A 123 0.24 -26.50 -0.86
C MET A 123 1.01 -26.67 -2.17
N ALA A 124 0.37 -27.12 -3.26
CA ALA A 124 1.07 -27.37 -4.52
C ALA A 124 1.52 -26.07 -5.20
N LYS A 125 0.65 -25.05 -5.25
CA LYS A 125 1.01 -23.69 -5.70
C LYS A 125 2.16 -23.11 -4.88
N LEU A 126 2.11 -23.25 -3.55
CA LEU A 126 3.12 -22.71 -2.63
C LEU A 126 4.52 -23.31 -2.89
N ALA A 127 4.60 -24.60 -3.23
CA ALA A 127 5.87 -25.24 -3.57
C ALA A 127 6.53 -24.68 -4.85
N GLU A 128 5.78 -23.95 -5.67
CA GLU A 128 6.25 -23.31 -6.89
C GLU A 128 6.31 -21.77 -6.83
N THR A 129 5.83 -21.14 -5.75
CA THR A 129 5.86 -19.68 -5.57
C THR A 129 7.30 -19.19 -5.44
N LYS A 130 7.78 -18.49 -6.48
CA LYS A 130 9.15 -17.95 -6.57
C LYS A 130 9.24 -16.43 -6.31
N THR A 131 8.08 -15.79 -6.11
CA THR A 131 7.86 -14.35 -6.23
C THR A 131 7.04 -13.85 -5.03
N LEU A 132 7.65 -12.99 -4.21
CA LEU A 132 7.05 -12.40 -3.00
C LEU A 132 6.60 -10.95 -3.22
N GLN A 133 5.48 -10.59 -2.64
CA GLN A 133 4.68 -9.49 -3.11
C GLN A 133 4.43 -8.40 -2.05
N VAL A 134 5.36 -7.44 -1.96
CA VAL A 134 5.48 -6.46 -0.87
C VAL A 134 4.61 -5.22 -1.10
N LEU A 135 3.54 -5.07 -0.32
CA LEU A 135 2.48 -4.09 -0.56
C LEU A 135 2.62 -2.88 0.37
N THR A 136 2.97 -1.72 -0.19
CA THR A 136 2.97 -0.42 0.53
C THR A 136 1.61 0.26 0.36
N HIS A 137 1.01 0.78 1.42
CA HIS A 137 -0.26 1.53 1.35
C HIS A 137 -0.04 3.04 1.18
N GLY A 138 -1.08 3.75 0.75
CA GLY A 138 -1.07 5.23 0.67
C GLY A 138 -1.19 5.91 2.05
N ALA A 139 -1.04 7.23 2.08
CA ALA A 139 -1.30 8.02 3.29
C ALA A 139 -2.77 7.87 3.76
N THR A 140 -2.98 7.88 5.08
CA THR A 140 -4.30 7.67 5.75
C THR A 140 -5.02 6.36 5.40
N LEU A 141 -4.26 5.37 4.91
CA LEU A 141 -4.66 3.98 4.71
C LEU A 141 -3.75 3.08 5.57
N ASP A 142 -4.05 1.78 5.64
CA ASP A 142 -3.19 0.72 6.20
C ASP A 142 -3.14 -0.47 5.23
N HIS A 143 -2.61 -1.62 5.66
CA HIS A 143 -2.60 -2.86 4.90
C HIS A 143 -3.96 -3.32 4.33
N THR A 144 -5.10 -2.85 4.86
CA THR A 144 -6.45 -3.25 4.39
C THR A 144 -6.82 -2.62 3.04
N CYS A 145 -6.14 -1.56 2.58
CA CYS A 145 -6.43 -0.97 1.27
C CYS A 145 -6.14 -1.93 0.09
N TRP A 146 -5.37 -2.99 0.33
CA TRP A 146 -5.12 -4.06 -0.62
C TRP A 146 -6.07 -5.26 -0.47
N ASP A 147 -6.90 -5.29 0.58
CA ASP A 147 -7.78 -6.42 0.94
C ASP A 147 -9.16 -5.95 1.46
N ILE A 148 -9.80 -5.03 0.72
CA ILE A 148 -10.88 -4.18 1.23
C ILE A 148 -12.18 -4.97 1.47
N SER A 149 -12.59 -5.78 0.50
CA SER A 149 -13.82 -6.58 0.53
C SER A 149 -13.81 -7.65 -0.57
N PRO A 150 -14.68 -8.68 -0.53
CA PRO A 150 -14.69 -9.74 -1.53
C PRO A 150 -14.91 -9.18 -2.94
N GLY A 151 -13.95 -9.41 -3.84
CA GLY A 151 -13.96 -8.85 -5.21
C GLY A 151 -13.33 -7.46 -5.36
N TYR A 152 -12.94 -6.81 -4.26
CA TYR A 152 -12.15 -5.57 -4.20
C TYR A 152 -10.93 -5.76 -3.28
N SER A 153 -10.27 -6.90 -3.46
CA SER A 153 -9.04 -7.27 -2.79
C SER A 153 -8.04 -7.68 -3.85
N TYR A 154 -6.93 -6.95 -3.93
CA TYR A 154 -5.81 -7.34 -4.78
C TYR A 154 -5.05 -8.51 -4.11
N VAL A 155 -5.12 -8.59 -2.76
CA VAL A 155 -4.78 -9.77 -1.93
C VAL A 155 -5.73 -10.95 -2.21
N ASP A 156 -6.75 -10.76 -3.08
CA ASP A 156 -7.59 -11.79 -3.67
C ASP A 156 -7.53 -11.93 -5.22
N ALA A 157 -6.54 -11.35 -5.91
CA ALA A 157 -6.26 -11.66 -7.33
C ALA A 157 -5.00 -12.52 -7.60
N ALA A 158 -3.84 -12.21 -7.02
CA ALA A 158 -2.55 -12.66 -7.57
C ALA A 158 -2.02 -14.06 -7.16
N SER A 159 -2.32 -14.64 -5.99
CA SER A 159 -2.03 -16.07 -5.75
C SER A 159 -2.95 -17.00 -6.54
N ALA A 160 -4.03 -16.47 -7.13
CA ALA A 160 -4.83 -17.23 -8.07
C ALA A 160 -3.96 -17.47 -9.32
N ALA A 161 -3.10 -16.48 -9.65
CA ALA A 161 -1.95 -16.55 -10.55
C ALA A 161 -0.61 -17.05 -9.91
N GLY A 162 -0.63 -17.51 -8.65
CA GLY A 162 0.47 -18.25 -7.99
C GLY A 162 1.46 -17.46 -7.10
N TYR A 163 1.29 -16.15 -6.90
CA TYR A 163 2.19 -15.29 -6.12
C TYR A 163 1.85 -15.16 -4.62
N ALA A 164 2.78 -14.81 -3.71
CA ALA A 164 2.50 -14.62 -2.26
C ALA A 164 2.73 -13.16 -1.79
N THR A 165 1.94 -12.58 -0.89
CA THR A 165 2.11 -11.18 -0.40
C THR A 165 2.79 -11.02 0.93
N LEU A 166 3.34 -9.82 1.11
CA LEU A 166 3.60 -9.17 2.39
C LEU A 166 3.00 -7.75 2.33
N SER A 167 1.77 -7.52 2.82
CA SER A 167 1.39 -6.16 3.20
C SER A 167 1.89 -5.84 4.60
N TYR A 168 2.09 -4.56 4.89
CA TYR A 168 2.55 -4.08 6.18
C TYR A 168 1.88 -2.74 6.51
N ASP A 169 1.84 -2.38 7.80
CA ASP A 169 1.44 -1.03 8.21
C ASP A 169 2.71 -0.18 8.37
N GLN A 170 2.75 0.99 7.74
CA GLN A 170 3.86 1.94 7.87
C GLN A 170 4.09 2.37 9.33
N LEU A 171 5.28 2.89 9.64
CA LEU A 171 5.59 3.38 10.98
C LEU A 171 4.63 4.53 11.33
N GLY A 172 4.02 4.49 12.52
CA GLY A 172 2.98 5.43 12.92
C GLY A 172 1.60 5.19 12.30
N VAL A 173 1.32 3.99 11.80
CA VAL A 173 0.06 3.64 11.14
C VAL A 173 -0.48 2.28 11.61
N GLY A 174 -1.82 2.14 11.65
CA GLY A 174 -2.49 0.85 11.84
C GLY A 174 -2.10 0.14 13.13
N ASN A 175 -1.55 -1.06 13.00
CA ASN A 175 -1.11 -1.89 14.12
C ASN A 175 0.40 -1.74 14.43
N SER A 176 1.15 -1.03 13.58
CA SER A 176 2.57 -0.74 13.81
C SER A 176 2.79 0.18 15.00
N GLU A 177 4.06 0.35 15.40
CA GLU A 177 4.45 1.26 16.45
C GLU A 177 4.21 2.73 16.08
N HIS A 178 3.85 3.54 17.08
CA HIS A 178 3.51 4.95 16.92
C HIS A 178 4.46 5.84 17.77
N PRO A 179 5.71 6.07 17.30
CA PRO A 179 6.68 6.94 17.98
C PRO A 179 6.38 8.43 17.68
N ASP A 180 7.37 9.32 17.86
CA ASP A 180 7.16 10.77 17.67
C ASP A 180 6.75 11.11 16.21
N PRO A 181 5.58 11.75 15.99
CA PRO A 181 5.03 11.99 14.65
C PRO A 181 5.71 13.12 13.88
N ILE A 182 6.76 13.75 14.41
CA ILE A 182 7.49 14.84 13.77
C ILE A 182 8.97 14.48 13.58
N GLN A 183 9.66 14.09 14.66
CA GLN A 183 11.10 13.84 14.67
C GLN A 183 11.48 12.40 14.32
N VAL A 184 10.56 11.44 14.49
CA VAL A 184 10.79 10.03 14.09
C VAL A 184 10.02 9.68 12.83
N VAL A 185 8.68 9.77 12.82
CA VAL A 185 7.88 9.28 11.70
C VAL A 185 7.98 10.25 10.50
N GLN A 186 8.91 9.97 9.60
CA GLN A 186 9.27 10.80 8.44
C GLN A 186 9.31 9.98 7.14
N ALA A 187 9.32 10.65 5.99
CA ALA A 187 9.35 9.97 4.70
C ALA A 187 10.61 9.09 4.53
N THR A 188 11.76 9.47 5.09
CA THR A 188 12.99 8.66 5.06
C THR A 188 12.98 7.47 6.03
N THR A 189 12.18 7.50 7.10
CA THR A 189 11.99 6.31 7.96
C THR A 189 11.05 5.30 7.33
N GLN A 190 10.03 5.73 6.56
CA GLN A 190 9.19 4.78 5.82
C GLN A 190 9.99 4.03 4.75
N VAL A 191 10.91 4.72 4.05
CA VAL A 191 11.85 4.09 3.11
C VAL A 191 12.79 3.11 3.83
N ALA A 192 13.32 3.47 5.00
CA ALA A 192 14.17 2.58 5.79
C ALA A 192 13.41 1.34 6.31
N VAL A 193 12.18 1.51 6.81
CA VAL A 193 11.32 0.39 7.24
C VAL A 193 11.03 -0.57 6.08
N LEU A 194 10.67 -0.04 4.90
CA LEU A 194 10.45 -0.87 3.72
C LEU A 194 11.71 -1.64 3.33
N HIS A 195 12.87 -0.99 3.37
CA HIS A 195 14.17 -1.61 3.07
C HIS A 195 14.49 -2.79 4.00
N GLU A 196 14.42 -2.59 5.32
CA GLU A 196 14.69 -3.67 6.29
C GLU A 196 13.69 -4.82 6.16
N LEU A 197 12.40 -4.52 5.93
CA LEU A 197 11.38 -5.54 5.65
C LEU A 197 11.76 -6.40 4.44
N VAL A 198 12.22 -5.78 3.35
CA VAL A 198 12.52 -6.53 2.13
C VAL A 198 13.83 -7.31 2.26
N GLY A 199 14.81 -6.77 2.98
CA GLY A 199 16.01 -7.49 3.42
C GLY A 199 15.70 -8.78 4.17
N LEU A 200 14.82 -8.71 5.18
CA LEU A 200 14.36 -9.86 5.99
C LEU A 200 13.76 -10.99 5.14
N PHE A 201 13.12 -10.67 4.00
CA PHE A 201 12.46 -11.67 3.15
C PHE A 201 13.25 -12.09 1.90
N ARG A 202 14.35 -11.40 1.53
CA ARG A 202 15.15 -11.77 0.36
C ARG A 202 16.36 -12.65 0.66
N ASP A 203 17.13 -12.28 1.69
CA ASP A 203 18.57 -12.52 1.78
C ASP A 203 19.28 -12.05 0.48
N TYR A 204 19.91 -10.85 0.55
CA TYR A 204 20.57 -10.05 -0.51
C TYR A 204 19.72 -9.06 -1.36
N MET A 205 20.13 -7.77 -1.33
CA MET A 205 19.93 -6.68 -2.34
C MET A 205 18.47 -6.22 -2.50
N LEU A 206 17.92 -5.07 -1.99
CA LEU A 206 18.21 -3.63 -1.62
C LEU A 206 17.73 -2.48 -2.64
N PHE A 207 16.58 -1.73 -2.62
CA PHE A 207 15.97 -0.74 -3.66
C PHE A 207 15.96 0.81 -3.41
N SER A 208 15.43 1.72 -4.27
CA SER A 208 15.29 1.91 -5.75
C SER A 208 15.38 3.41 -6.08
N ARG A 209 16.23 4.09 -5.31
CA ARG A 209 16.83 5.42 -5.54
C ARG A 209 17.98 5.55 -4.54
N VAL A 210 17.75 5.03 -3.32
CA VAL A 210 18.76 4.83 -2.30
C VAL A 210 19.57 3.54 -2.55
N TYR A 211 18.96 2.45 -3.07
CA TYR A 211 19.67 1.18 -3.29
C TYR A 211 19.50 0.38 -4.63
N PRO A 212 18.70 0.78 -5.65
CA PRO A 212 18.41 0.02 -6.91
C PRO A 212 18.09 -1.51 -7.06
N GLU A 213 18.27 -2.41 -6.09
CA GLU A 213 18.19 -3.89 -6.21
C GLU A 213 17.14 -4.79 -5.39
N ASP A 214 16.27 -4.30 -4.44
CA ASP A 214 15.27 -5.07 -3.59
C ASP A 214 14.06 -5.69 -4.29
N PHE A 215 13.53 -5.11 -5.35
CA PHE A 215 12.49 -5.77 -6.14
C PHE A 215 13.10 -6.17 -7.48
N ASP A 216 12.32 -6.87 -8.29
CA ASP A 216 12.76 -7.26 -9.63
C ASP A 216 11.91 -6.54 -10.71
N ALA A 217 10.78 -5.95 -10.31
CA ALA A 217 9.96 -5.00 -11.05
C ALA A 217 9.29 -4.03 -10.05
N VAL A 218 8.83 -2.88 -10.51
CA VAL A 218 7.97 -1.97 -9.73
C VAL A 218 6.58 -1.91 -10.36
N ILE A 219 5.53 -1.92 -9.55
CA ILE A 219 4.20 -1.45 -9.94
C ILE A 219 3.88 -0.24 -9.06
N LEU A 220 3.52 0.89 -9.65
CA LEU A 220 3.14 2.11 -8.95
C LEU A 220 1.69 2.46 -9.23
N THR A 221 0.91 2.65 -8.16
CA THR A 221 -0.49 3.04 -8.22
C THR A 221 -0.73 4.43 -7.64
N GLY A 222 -1.45 5.29 -8.35
CA GLY A 222 -1.79 6.63 -7.86
C GLY A 222 -0.55 7.53 -7.73
N THR A 223 0.12 7.81 -8.85
CA THR A 223 1.34 8.63 -8.88
C THR A 223 1.45 9.43 -10.18
N SER A 224 2.08 10.60 -10.14
CA SER A 224 2.49 11.30 -11.37
C SER A 224 3.78 12.09 -11.19
N ALA A 225 4.38 12.48 -12.32
CA ALA A 225 5.46 13.48 -12.40
C ALA A 225 5.05 14.89 -11.93
N ASN A 226 3.77 15.14 -11.63
CA ASN A 226 3.22 16.46 -11.40
C ASN A 226 2.48 16.58 -10.05
N ALA A 227 3.13 17.18 -9.06
CA ALA A 227 2.57 17.39 -7.72
C ALA A 227 1.57 18.57 -7.60
N ALA A 228 1.24 19.28 -8.69
CA ALA A 228 0.46 20.53 -8.62
C ALA A 228 -0.96 20.38 -8.02
N HIS A 229 -1.53 19.17 -8.05
CA HIS A 229 -2.87 18.89 -7.50
C HIS A 229 -2.86 18.33 -6.07
N VAL A 230 -1.68 17.94 -5.56
CA VAL A 230 -1.52 17.43 -4.18
C VAL A 230 -2.03 18.43 -3.13
N PRO A 231 -1.76 19.76 -3.20
CA PRO A 231 -2.33 20.73 -2.26
C PRO A 231 -3.87 20.74 -2.21
N MET A 232 -4.53 20.50 -3.36
CA MET A 232 -5.99 20.45 -3.43
C MET A 232 -6.56 19.23 -2.69
N SER A 233 -5.90 18.07 -2.84
CA SER A 233 -6.30 16.85 -2.13
C SER A 233 -5.99 16.91 -0.64
N LEU A 234 -4.86 17.50 -0.24
CA LEU A 234 -4.52 17.72 1.16
C LEU A 234 -5.48 18.71 1.85
N ALA A 235 -5.93 19.76 1.14
CA ALA A 235 -7.01 20.63 1.61
C ALA A 235 -8.36 19.88 1.72
N ALA A 236 -8.68 19.02 0.76
CA ALA A 236 -9.94 18.25 0.76
C ALA A 236 -10.02 17.21 1.89
N PHE A 237 -8.90 16.60 2.28
CA PHE A 237 -8.84 15.73 3.46
C PHE A 237 -9.24 16.44 4.76
N ASN A 238 -9.06 17.77 4.82
CA ASN A 238 -9.33 18.65 5.96
C ASN A 238 -8.78 18.07 7.27
N PHE A 239 -7.46 17.85 7.32
CA PHE A 239 -6.80 17.12 8.39
C PHE A 239 -7.11 17.68 9.78
N ILE A 240 -7.44 16.77 10.70
CA ILE A 240 -7.51 17.03 12.13
C ILE A 240 -6.45 16.21 12.86
N ASN A 241 -5.99 16.67 14.02
CA ASN A 241 -5.23 15.83 14.93
C ASN A 241 -6.10 14.65 15.37
N VAL A 242 -5.55 13.44 15.33
CA VAL A 242 -6.33 12.23 15.66
C VAL A 242 -6.78 12.19 17.13
N ASN A 243 -6.12 12.93 18.02
CA ASN A 243 -6.56 13.10 19.42
C ASN A 243 -7.84 13.93 19.60
N THR A 244 -8.36 14.55 18.51
CA THR A 244 -9.67 15.20 18.46
C THR A 244 -10.75 14.36 17.76
N ASP A 245 -10.36 13.21 17.19
CA ASP A 245 -11.24 12.27 16.54
C ASP A 245 -11.74 11.21 17.55
N PRO A 246 -13.03 10.84 17.55
CA PRO A 246 -13.57 9.88 18.52
C PRO A 246 -13.29 8.41 18.19
N GLU A 247 -12.75 8.08 17.01
CA GLU A 247 -12.64 6.67 16.59
C GLU A 247 -11.63 5.87 17.45
N PRO A 248 -11.96 4.62 17.85
CA PRO A 248 -11.17 3.88 18.84
C PRO A 248 -9.70 3.65 18.48
N GLN A 249 -9.35 3.52 17.19
CA GLN A 249 -7.95 3.30 16.77
C GLN A 249 -7.01 4.47 17.11
N PHE A 250 -7.53 5.68 17.29
CA PHE A 250 -6.73 6.88 17.56
C PHE A 250 -6.51 7.16 19.05
N LYS A 251 -7.13 6.37 19.93
CA LYS A 251 -7.20 6.63 21.37
C LYS A 251 -5.82 6.62 22.03
N GLY A 252 -5.34 7.82 22.37
CA GLY A 252 -4.09 8.03 23.12
C GLY A 252 -2.89 8.41 22.26
N LEU A 253 -3.06 8.49 20.93
CA LEU A 253 -2.04 9.07 20.05
C LEU A 253 -1.92 10.59 20.30
N PRO A 254 -0.70 11.17 20.25
CA PRO A 254 -0.50 12.61 20.42
C PRO A 254 -0.96 13.41 19.18
N ALA A 255 -1.07 14.73 19.34
CA ALA A 255 -1.20 15.64 18.20
C ALA A 255 0.00 15.50 17.24
N GLY A 256 -0.21 15.86 15.97
CA GLY A 256 0.76 15.66 14.89
C GLY A 256 0.66 14.32 14.18
N TYR A 257 0.01 13.33 14.81
CA TYR A 257 -0.76 12.33 14.06
C TYR A 257 -2.03 13.00 13.53
N LEU A 258 -2.26 12.87 12.22
CA LEU A 258 -3.36 13.49 11.48
C LEU A 258 -4.28 12.43 10.87
N THR A 259 -5.58 12.71 10.77
CA THR A 259 -6.51 11.89 9.96
C THR A 259 -7.52 12.77 9.22
N GLN A 260 -8.22 12.16 8.26
CA GLN A 260 -9.25 12.80 7.45
C GLN A 260 -10.51 13.04 8.30
N GLN A 261 -11.00 14.29 8.30
CA GLN A 261 -12.15 14.66 9.13
C GLN A 261 -13.49 14.08 8.62
N SER A 262 -13.66 13.93 7.30
CA SER A 262 -14.96 13.55 6.73
C SER A 262 -14.87 12.60 5.54
N SER A 263 -15.88 11.74 5.40
CA SER A 263 -16.09 10.88 4.24
C SER A 263 -16.23 11.66 2.93
N ALA A 264 -16.75 12.90 2.98
CA ALA A 264 -16.82 13.78 1.81
C ALA A 264 -15.41 14.21 1.33
N GLY A 265 -14.49 14.48 2.26
CA GLY A 265 -13.08 14.77 1.95
C GLY A 265 -12.34 13.57 1.37
N ILE A 266 -12.54 12.39 1.98
CA ILE A 266 -12.06 11.10 1.46
C ILE A 266 -12.57 10.89 0.03
N GLN A 267 -13.88 11.07 -0.19
CA GLN A 267 -14.49 10.89 -1.50
C GLN A 267 -13.93 11.86 -2.54
N PHE A 268 -13.84 13.15 -2.20
CA PHE A 268 -13.37 14.19 -3.12
C PHE A 268 -11.97 13.89 -3.66
N ALA A 269 -11.02 13.56 -2.77
CA ALA A 269 -9.63 13.32 -3.17
C ALA A 269 -9.43 11.94 -3.84
N PHE A 270 -10.09 10.89 -3.34
CA PHE A 270 -9.77 9.51 -3.74
C PHE A 270 -10.76 8.84 -4.70
N TYR A 271 -12.01 9.33 -4.83
CA TYR A 271 -13.11 8.55 -5.41
C TYR A 271 -13.92 9.27 -6.50
N ARG A 272 -14.14 8.57 -7.62
CA ARG A 272 -14.99 9.04 -8.72
C ARG A 272 -16.40 8.45 -8.64
N TYR A 273 -17.38 9.26 -8.23
CA TYR A 273 -18.79 8.88 -8.38
C TYR A 273 -19.21 8.86 -9.87
N PRO A 274 -20.03 7.89 -10.34
CA PRO A 274 -20.65 6.76 -9.64
C PRO A 274 -19.86 5.44 -9.77
N ASN A 275 -18.54 5.51 -10.00
CA ASN A 275 -17.72 4.41 -10.49
C ASN A 275 -17.03 3.58 -9.40
N PHE A 276 -17.27 3.88 -8.12
CA PHE A 276 -16.80 3.08 -6.98
C PHE A 276 -17.87 2.18 -6.38
N ASP A 277 -17.42 1.20 -5.60
CA ASP A 277 -18.31 0.36 -4.80
C ASP A 277 -18.61 1.00 -3.45
N GLN A 278 -19.89 1.05 -3.09
CA GLN A 278 -20.33 1.71 -1.87
C GLN A 278 -19.88 0.97 -0.61
N ASN A 279 -19.75 -0.36 -0.65
CA ASN A 279 -19.25 -1.13 0.49
C ASN A 279 -17.73 -0.93 0.65
N ALA A 280 -16.97 -0.96 -0.45
CA ALA A 280 -15.52 -0.70 -0.41
C ALA A 280 -15.23 0.72 0.11
N PHE A 281 -16.01 1.72 -0.31
CA PHE A 281 -15.93 3.09 0.22
C PHE A 281 -16.28 3.17 1.72
N ILE A 282 -17.34 2.48 2.18
CA ILE A 282 -17.70 2.42 3.60
C ILE A 282 -16.58 1.76 4.42
N GLN A 283 -15.98 0.66 3.94
CA GLN A 283 -14.86 0.00 4.61
C GLN A 283 -13.63 0.90 4.70
N GLN A 284 -13.30 1.68 3.66
CA GLN A 284 -12.19 2.62 3.71
C GLN A 284 -12.45 3.81 4.66
N ILE A 285 -13.72 4.18 4.90
CA ILE A 285 -14.07 5.19 5.91
C ILE A 285 -13.90 4.64 7.33
N SER A 286 -14.38 3.41 7.61
CA SER A 286 -14.25 2.81 8.95
C SER A 286 -12.80 2.45 9.29
N ASN A 287 -12.03 2.02 8.29
CA ASN A 287 -10.59 1.75 8.42
C ASN A 287 -9.76 2.97 7.94
N LYS A 288 -10.25 4.21 8.16
CA LYS A 288 -9.43 5.40 7.95
C LYS A 288 -8.29 5.43 8.97
N GLN A 289 -7.13 5.90 8.54
CA GLN A 289 -5.88 5.79 9.30
C GLN A 289 -5.15 7.13 9.45
N THR A 290 -4.00 7.07 10.10
CA THR A 290 -3.09 8.18 10.31
C THR A 290 -2.30 8.58 9.05
N ASN A 291 -1.90 9.84 9.02
CA ASN A 291 -0.66 10.32 8.44
C ASN A 291 0.08 11.12 9.53
N THR A 292 1.33 11.52 9.33
CA THR A 292 2.06 12.35 10.31
C THR A 292 2.52 13.67 9.71
N LEU A 293 2.67 14.68 10.57
CA LEU A 293 3.33 15.93 10.21
C LEU A 293 4.75 15.67 9.69
N GLY A 294 5.51 14.77 10.33
CA GLY A 294 6.86 14.42 9.90
C GLY A 294 6.93 13.87 8.48
N VAL A 295 6.02 12.95 8.11
CA VAL A 295 5.89 12.44 6.74
C VAL A 295 5.45 13.56 5.78
N LEU A 296 4.41 14.31 6.13
CA LEU A 296 3.88 15.42 5.31
C LEU A 296 4.96 16.46 4.96
N LEU A 297 5.77 16.85 5.95
CA LEU A 297 6.78 17.90 5.84
C LEU A 297 8.10 17.43 5.19
N THR A 298 8.36 16.12 5.13
CA THR A 298 9.59 15.56 4.55
C THR A 298 9.40 14.85 3.21
N MET A 299 8.16 14.54 2.79
CA MET A 299 7.85 13.83 1.55
C MET A 299 8.54 14.42 0.31
N GLY A 300 8.55 15.75 0.18
CA GLY A 300 9.19 16.45 -0.95
C GLY A 300 10.70 16.24 -1.06
N GLY A 301 11.38 15.75 -0.02
CA GLY A 301 12.82 15.44 -0.05
C GLY A 301 13.15 14.08 -0.68
N ILE A 302 12.22 13.12 -0.65
CA ILE A 302 12.46 11.76 -1.16
C ILE A 302 12.04 11.57 -2.63
N VAL A 303 11.14 12.41 -3.15
CA VAL A 303 10.68 12.34 -4.54
C VAL A 303 11.72 12.90 -5.51
N ALA A 304 12.34 12.04 -6.31
CA ALA A 304 13.15 12.40 -7.49
C ALA A 304 13.27 11.17 -8.42
N PRO A 305 13.74 11.33 -9.67
CA PRO A 305 13.96 10.22 -10.58
C PRO A 305 14.90 9.14 -10.03
N SER A 306 14.54 7.88 -10.29
CA SER A 306 15.37 6.69 -10.13
C SER A 306 16.11 6.42 -11.46
N THR A 307 17.21 7.15 -11.68
CA THR A 307 18.00 7.04 -12.92
C THR A 307 18.78 5.72 -13.06
N GLU A 308 18.79 4.90 -12.02
CA GLU A 308 19.58 3.66 -11.93
C GLU A 308 18.72 2.39 -11.87
N PHE A 309 17.38 2.49 -11.77
CA PHE A 309 16.54 1.30 -11.80
C PHE A 309 16.32 0.80 -13.23
N THR A 310 16.72 -0.45 -13.48
CA THR A 310 16.73 -1.07 -14.83
C THR A 310 15.74 -2.22 -15.02
N GLY A 311 14.97 -2.61 -13.99
CA GLY A 311 13.89 -3.58 -14.15
C GLY A 311 12.68 -2.98 -14.89
N PRO A 312 11.64 -3.76 -15.18
CA PRO A 312 10.40 -3.24 -15.74
C PRO A 312 9.60 -2.47 -14.68
N VAL A 313 8.91 -1.42 -15.12
CA VAL A 313 8.03 -0.58 -14.29
C VAL A 313 6.63 -0.55 -14.90
N ASP A 314 5.60 -0.62 -14.06
CA ASP A 314 4.20 -0.43 -14.45
C ASP A 314 3.61 0.78 -13.72
N ILE A 315 2.97 1.71 -14.44
CA ILE A 315 2.30 2.89 -13.87
C ILE A 315 0.80 2.78 -14.08
N VAL A 316 0.06 2.62 -12.96
CA VAL A 316 -1.35 2.21 -12.95
C VAL A 316 -2.20 3.23 -12.19
N ASN A 317 -2.89 4.12 -12.93
CA ASN A 317 -3.65 5.23 -12.34
C ASN A 317 -5.13 5.16 -12.72
N GLY A 318 -5.99 5.75 -11.90
CA GLY A 318 -7.38 5.98 -12.28
C GLY A 318 -7.50 7.09 -13.30
N GLU A 319 -8.35 6.92 -14.32
CA GLU A 319 -8.64 7.95 -15.35
C GLU A 319 -8.92 9.34 -14.75
N HIS A 320 -9.51 9.37 -13.56
CA HIS A 320 -9.91 10.56 -12.82
C HIS A 320 -9.21 10.70 -11.46
N ASP A 321 -7.94 10.29 -11.34
CA ASP A 321 -7.10 10.58 -10.16
C ASP A 321 -7.00 12.10 -9.91
N LEU A 322 -7.53 12.58 -8.79
CA LEU A 322 -7.47 14.00 -8.42
C LEU A 322 -6.17 14.41 -7.71
N VAL A 323 -5.50 13.47 -7.05
CA VAL A 323 -4.29 13.71 -6.25
C VAL A 323 -3.11 14.06 -7.17
N PHE A 324 -2.94 13.28 -8.24
CA PHE A 324 -1.78 13.34 -9.12
C PHE A 324 -2.08 13.77 -10.56
N CYS A 325 -3.33 13.63 -11.03
CA CYS A 325 -3.71 14.02 -12.39
C CYS A 325 -4.80 15.11 -12.45
N GLY A 326 -5.14 15.76 -11.33
CA GLY A 326 -6.15 16.82 -11.31
C GLY A 326 -7.57 16.39 -11.75
N GLY A 327 -7.85 15.09 -11.78
CA GLY A 327 -9.11 14.49 -12.22
C GLY A 327 -9.12 14.04 -13.68
N ASN A 328 -7.98 14.06 -14.39
CA ASN A 328 -7.85 13.55 -15.76
C ASN A 328 -6.40 13.13 -16.10
N CYS A 329 -6.05 11.85 -15.96
CA CYS A 329 -4.70 11.33 -16.31
C CYS A 329 -4.40 11.28 -17.81
N LEU A 330 -5.32 11.71 -18.68
CA LEU A 330 -5.14 11.79 -20.13
C LEU A 330 -4.97 13.24 -20.63
N TYR A 331 -4.77 14.21 -19.73
CA TYR A 331 -4.63 15.63 -20.07
C TYR A 331 -3.38 16.28 -19.47
N PRO A 332 -2.60 17.07 -20.24
CA PRO A 332 -2.73 17.31 -21.69
C PRO A 332 -2.29 16.10 -22.56
N THR A 333 -1.79 15.07 -21.88
CA THR A 333 -1.04 13.91 -22.36
C THR A 333 -1.27 12.76 -21.37
N ASP A 334 -0.92 11.52 -21.75
CA ASP A 334 -0.92 10.39 -20.81
C ASP A 334 0.10 10.63 -19.67
N GLN A 335 -0.43 10.96 -18.49
CA GLN A 335 0.36 11.25 -17.30
C GLN A 335 1.14 10.02 -16.82
N ASN A 336 0.71 8.80 -17.14
CA ASN A 336 1.41 7.59 -16.74
C ASN A 336 2.70 7.43 -17.58
N ALA A 337 2.62 7.69 -18.89
CA ALA A 337 3.77 7.67 -19.78
C ALA A 337 4.78 8.78 -19.46
N GLU A 338 4.31 9.98 -19.11
CA GLU A 338 5.18 11.07 -18.62
C GLU A 338 5.85 10.69 -17.29
N THR A 339 5.16 9.97 -16.41
CA THR A 339 5.68 9.55 -15.10
C THR A 339 6.72 8.44 -15.22
N LEU A 340 6.46 7.44 -16.07
CA LEU A 340 7.42 6.38 -16.40
C LEU A 340 8.72 6.99 -16.96
N SER A 341 8.61 7.85 -17.97
CA SER A 341 9.78 8.45 -18.63
C SER A 341 10.51 9.51 -17.77
N THR A 342 9.80 10.23 -16.90
CA THR A 342 10.41 11.24 -16.00
C THR A 342 11.13 10.59 -14.82
N PHE A 343 10.51 9.60 -14.16
CA PHE A 343 11.07 9.01 -12.94
C PHE A 343 11.88 7.74 -13.15
N TYR A 344 11.67 7.00 -14.24
CA TYR A 344 12.37 5.73 -14.49
C TYR A 344 12.99 5.66 -15.91
N PRO A 345 13.87 6.61 -16.27
CA PRO A 345 14.42 6.74 -17.63
C PRO A 345 15.38 5.59 -18.02
N ALA A 346 15.68 4.65 -17.11
CA ALA A 346 16.52 3.48 -17.34
C ALA A 346 15.75 2.14 -17.28
N ALA A 347 14.43 2.16 -17.03
CA ALA A 347 13.62 0.96 -16.91
C ALA A 347 13.57 0.16 -18.22
N SER A 348 13.46 -1.16 -18.12
CA SER A 348 13.53 -2.06 -19.28
C SER A 348 12.35 -1.93 -20.25
N ASP A 349 12.53 -2.39 -21.49
CA ASP A 349 11.50 -2.45 -22.55
C ASP A 349 10.22 -3.24 -22.16
N GLY A 350 10.25 -4.01 -21.07
CA GLY A 350 9.09 -4.71 -20.52
C GLY A 350 8.17 -3.84 -19.65
N SER A 351 8.48 -2.55 -19.50
CA SER A 351 7.68 -1.56 -18.76
C SER A 351 6.35 -1.23 -19.44
N GLN A 352 5.33 -0.89 -18.65
CA GLN A 352 3.95 -0.70 -19.10
C GLN A 352 3.27 0.50 -18.41
N THR A 353 2.09 0.88 -18.91
CA THR A 353 1.19 1.84 -18.28
C THR A 353 -0.25 1.39 -18.42
N TYR A 354 -1.09 1.71 -17.43
CA TYR A 354 -2.52 1.40 -17.45
C TYR A 354 -3.37 2.52 -16.84
N ILE A 355 -4.46 2.86 -17.53
CA ILE A 355 -5.47 3.83 -17.08
C ILE A 355 -6.73 3.06 -16.71
N ALA A 356 -7.01 2.95 -15.41
CA ALA A 356 -8.20 2.32 -14.89
C ALA A 356 -9.43 3.19 -15.22
N ALA A 357 -10.17 2.77 -16.25
CA ALA A 357 -11.29 3.51 -16.82
C ALA A 357 -12.32 3.90 -15.75
N GLY A 358 -12.70 5.18 -15.74
CA GLY A 358 -13.64 5.77 -14.80
C GLY A 358 -13.21 5.82 -13.33
N ALA A 359 -12.04 5.32 -12.94
CA ALA A 359 -11.61 5.26 -11.54
C ALA A 359 -11.01 6.59 -11.05
N GLY A 360 -11.11 6.84 -9.73
CA GLY A 360 -10.29 7.83 -9.02
C GLY A 360 -8.96 7.23 -8.54
N HIS A 361 -8.25 7.96 -7.67
CA HIS A 361 -6.96 7.56 -7.11
C HIS A 361 -6.98 6.19 -6.41
N ALA A 362 -8.03 5.88 -5.65
CA ALA A 362 -8.18 4.60 -4.95
C ALA A 362 -8.67 3.48 -5.90
N ILE A 363 -7.86 3.13 -6.92
CA ILE A 363 -8.26 2.21 -8.00
C ILE A 363 -8.84 0.87 -7.51
N ALA A 364 -8.30 0.32 -6.42
CA ALA A 364 -8.73 -0.95 -5.83
C ALA A 364 -10.19 -0.95 -5.34
N ALA A 365 -10.74 0.22 -4.99
CA ALA A 365 -12.13 0.40 -4.54
C ALA A 365 -13.07 0.86 -5.67
N HIS A 366 -12.58 0.99 -6.90
CA HIS A 366 -13.37 1.29 -8.08
C HIS A 366 -13.84 0.04 -8.81
N LYS A 367 -14.90 0.14 -9.61
CA LYS A 367 -15.51 -0.98 -10.35
C LYS A 367 -14.58 -1.60 -11.40
N SER A 368 -13.58 -0.84 -11.85
CA SER A 368 -12.45 -1.25 -12.70
C SER A 368 -11.19 -1.66 -11.90
N GLY A 369 -11.29 -1.75 -10.57
CA GLY A 369 -10.26 -2.30 -9.70
C GLY A 369 -9.86 -3.72 -10.08
N PRO A 370 -10.81 -4.66 -10.31
CA PRO A 370 -10.52 -5.99 -10.82
C PRO A 370 -9.75 -6.00 -12.15
N ASP A 371 -10.15 -5.15 -13.11
CA ASP A 371 -9.47 -5.01 -14.41
C ASP A 371 -8.03 -4.49 -14.22
N SER A 372 -7.82 -3.63 -13.22
CA SER A 372 -6.50 -3.12 -12.81
C SER A 372 -5.65 -4.22 -12.16
N PHE A 373 -6.25 -5.05 -11.31
CA PHE A 373 -5.57 -6.21 -10.70
C PHE A 373 -5.13 -7.21 -11.78
N GLU A 374 -5.96 -7.42 -12.81
CA GLU A 374 -5.64 -8.27 -13.94
C GLU A 374 -4.50 -7.70 -14.80
N HIS A 375 -4.52 -6.41 -15.13
CA HIS A 375 -3.40 -5.75 -15.82
C HIS A 375 -2.09 -5.93 -15.04
N MET A 376 -2.07 -5.60 -13.74
CA MET A 376 -0.86 -5.71 -12.92
C MET A 376 -0.34 -7.15 -12.82
N ILE A 377 -1.23 -8.16 -12.79
CA ILE A 377 -0.85 -9.58 -12.86
C ILE A 377 -0.24 -9.93 -14.22
N GLN A 378 -0.84 -9.47 -15.32
CA GLN A 378 -0.38 -9.74 -16.68
C GLN A 378 0.97 -9.08 -16.97
N PHE A 379 1.22 -7.86 -16.47
CA PHE A 379 2.53 -7.21 -16.49
C PHE A 379 3.62 -8.08 -15.85
N LEU A 380 3.34 -8.68 -14.68
CA LEU A 380 4.28 -9.56 -13.98
C LEU A 380 4.47 -10.90 -14.69
N GLN A 381 3.42 -11.47 -15.29
CA GLN A 381 3.53 -12.68 -16.10
C GLN A 381 4.37 -12.44 -17.37
N ALA A 382 4.12 -11.34 -18.09
CA ALA A 382 4.85 -10.95 -19.29
C ALA A 382 6.35 -10.74 -19.03
N ASN A 383 6.71 -10.20 -17.86
CA ASN A 383 8.09 -9.99 -17.42
C ASN A 383 8.74 -11.22 -16.74
N GLY A 384 8.10 -12.39 -16.76
CA GLY A 384 8.71 -13.64 -16.29
C GLY A 384 8.80 -13.78 -14.76
N PHE A 385 7.87 -13.17 -14.02
CA PHE A 385 7.69 -13.39 -12.58
C PHE A 385 6.63 -14.44 -12.24
N GLY A 386 5.78 -14.80 -13.22
CA GLY A 386 4.61 -15.64 -13.06
C GLY A 386 4.86 -17.12 -12.72
N TYR A 387 3.77 -17.79 -12.37
CA TYR A 387 3.68 -19.23 -12.12
C TYR A 387 3.93 -20.07 -13.38
N SER A 388 4.33 -21.34 -13.21
CA SER A 388 4.76 -22.26 -14.28
C SER A 388 3.61 -22.87 -15.11
N GLY A 389 2.53 -22.13 -15.42
CA GLY A 389 1.39 -22.68 -16.17
C GLY A 389 0.32 -21.66 -16.57
N GLU A 390 0.17 -21.51 -17.89
CA GLU A 390 -0.87 -20.73 -18.62
C GLU A 390 -1.01 -19.23 -18.28
N GLN A 391 -1.63 -18.46 -19.19
CA GLN A 391 -1.98 -17.07 -18.92
C GLN A 391 -3.15 -17.03 -17.95
N TRP A 392 -3.01 -16.31 -16.84
CA TRP A 392 -4.09 -16.14 -15.90
C TRP A 392 -5.04 -15.02 -16.38
N THR A 393 -6.35 -15.24 -16.24
CA THR A 393 -7.36 -14.21 -16.46
C THR A 393 -8.35 -14.14 -15.30
N TYR A 394 -8.87 -12.96 -15.01
CA TYR A 394 -9.75 -12.77 -13.85
C TYR A 394 -11.07 -13.53 -14.02
N GLY A 395 -11.41 -14.33 -13.00
CA GLY A 395 -12.60 -15.20 -13.02
C GLY A 395 -12.40 -16.58 -13.66
N SER A 396 -11.25 -16.88 -14.27
CA SER A 396 -10.98 -18.17 -14.94
C SER A 396 -11.18 -19.42 -14.06
N ASN A 397 -10.90 -19.33 -12.75
CA ASN A 397 -11.09 -20.41 -11.77
C ASN A 397 -12.37 -20.24 -10.89
N THR A 398 -13.45 -19.69 -11.44
CA THR A 398 -14.70 -19.47 -10.68
C THR A 398 -15.74 -20.58 -10.83
N THR A 399 -15.44 -21.78 -10.32
CA THR A 399 -16.49 -22.75 -9.93
C THR A 399 -17.44 -22.15 -8.87
N ALA A 400 -16.97 -21.20 -8.07
CA ALA A 400 -17.78 -20.33 -7.19
C ALA A 400 -18.60 -19.24 -7.94
N GLY A 401 -18.42 -19.05 -9.24
CA GLY A 401 -18.99 -17.93 -10.00
C GLY A 401 -20.49 -18.04 -10.28
N ASN A 402 -21.05 -19.27 -10.23
CA ASN A 402 -22.48 -19.51 -10.49
C ASN A 402 -23.36 -19.39 -9.23
N THR A 403 -22.84 -19.69 -8.03
CA THR A 403 -23.62 -19.68 -6.78
C THR A 403 -24.01 -18.26 -6.34
N ASN A 404 -23.10 -17.28 -6.47
CA ASN A 404 -23.38 -15.90 -6.07
C ASN A 404 -24.50 -15.23 -6.90
N LYS A 405 -24.72 -15.64 -8.15
CA LYS A 405 -25.84 -15.15 -8.98
C LYS A 405 -27.21 -15.67 -8.53
N GLU A 406 -27.28 -16.81 -7.83
CA GLU A 406 -28.52 -17.26 -7.19
C GLU A 406 -28.70 -16.67 -5.79
N TYR A 407 -27.63 -16.50 -5.01
CA TYR A 407 -27.72 -15.96 -3.65
C TYR A 407 -28.33 -14.55 -3.62
N CYS A 408 -27.90 -13.66 -4.53
CA CYS A 408 -28.50 -12.33 -4.68
C CYS A 408 -30.00 -12.35 -5.07
N ARG A 409 -30.51 -13.43 -5.67
CA ARG A 409 -31.96 -13.55 -5.99
C ARG A 409 -32.78 -14.03 -4.79
N GLN A 410 -32.24 -14.91 -3.95
CA GLN A 410 -32.99 -15.48 -2.83
C GLN A 410 -33.18 -14.48 -1.68
N CYS A 411 -32.22 -13.60 -1.41
CA CYS A 411 -32.34 -12.57 -0.36
C CYS A 411 -33.47 -11.55 -0.61
N CYS A 412 -33.87 -11.32 -1.87
CA CYS A 412 -34.91 -10.34 -2.21
C CYS A 412 -36.36 -10.87 -2.18
N GLN A 413 -36.60 -12.15 -1.87
CA GLN A 413 -37.95 -12.76 -1.98
C GLN A 413 -38.57 -13.26 -0.66
N LYS A 414 -37.98 -13.00 0.51
CA LYS A 414 -38.56 -13.43 1.81
C LYS A 414 -38.42 -12.42 2.95
N LYS A 415 -39.40 -11.52 3.05
CA LYS A 415 -40.07 -11.18 4.32
C LYS A 415 -41.60 -11.11 4.07
N PRO A 416 -42.42 -11.43 5.08
CA PRO A 416 -43.88 -11.50 4.94
C PRO A 416 -44.54 -10.10 4.89
#